data_AF-A0A9X4AT54-F1
#
_entry.id   AF-A0A9X4AT54-F1
#
_cell.length_a   1.000
_cell.length_b   1.000
_cell.length_c   1.000
_cell.angle_alpha   90.00
_cell.angle_beta   90.00
_cell.angle_gamma   90.00
#
_symmetry.space_group_name_H-M   'P 1'
#
loop_
_entity.id
_entity.type
_entity.pdbx_description
1 polymer ?
#
loop_
_entity_poly.entity_id
_entity_poly.type
_entity_poly.pdbx_seq_one_letter_code
_entity_poly.pdbx_strand_id
1 'polypeptide(L)'
;MSPRNVLKYLLVILFFPACSGEEPESFTEDPEFLAEESESLAEDVSAIARRCEVGSDCAAGLGCVQGVCSPCNRHAHCASDVCDLYQGGRCIPENEVLYVGRKVVVDYEECERATGVRNDPFCQIRDAIPTLGSGKKVIRVAPGFYLPFHVSAGEALTVYGPAGEGGIAQVTEEDVGGLSVRGGANVVLDGLEIGRYSYRTGLRCEGPGTRLVVRRSQIFNDTRAPMHSNGCDLKLEHTEVFTRD
;
A
#
# COMPACT_ATOMS: atom_id res chain seq x y z
N MET A 1 -42.47 -26.15 -6.79
CA MET A 1 -42.46 -26.26 -5.32
C MET A 1 -41.31 -25.41 -4.78
N SER A 2 -41.65 -24.48 -3.90
CA SER A 2 -40.76 -23.50 -3.25
C SER A 2 -39.92 -24.16 -2.15
N PRO A 3 -38.83 -23.52 -1.71
CA PRO A 3 -38.85 -23.08 -0.32
C PRO A 3 -38.51 -21.59 -0.19
N ARG A 4 -39.33 -20.93 0.64
CA ARG A 4 -39.22 -19.53 1.05
C ARG A 4 -38.17 -19.44 2.16
N ASN A 5 -37.12 -18.67 1.95
CA ASN A 5 -36.21 -18.25 3.03
C ASN A 5 -36.84 -17.06 3.77
N VAL A 6 -37.14 -17.28 5.05
CA VAL A 6 -37.69 -16.28 5.97
C VAL A 6 -36.51 -15.54 6.61
N LEU A 7 -36.28 -14.30 6.19
CA LEU A 7 -35.29 -13.41 6.77
C LEU A 7 -35.85 -12.82 8.08
N LYS A 8 -35.30 -13.23 9.23
CA LYS A 8 -35.60 -12.64 10.55
C LYS A 8 -34.79 -11.35 10.71
N TYR A 9 -35.45 -10.20 10.69
CA TYR A 9 -34.88 -8.94 11.13
C TYR A 9 -34.78 -8.93 12.66
N LEU A 10 -33.56 -8.89 13.19
CA LEU A 10 -33.30 -8.65 14.61
C LEU A 10 -33.20 -7.13 14.82
N LEU A 11 -34.28 -6.53 15.34
CA LEU A 11 -34.33 -5.12 15.73
C LEU A 11 -33.65 -4.98 17.10
N VAL A 12 -32.44 -4.43 17.15
CA VAL A 12 -31.75 -4.11 18.41
C VAL A 12 -32.18 -2.71 18.83
N ILE A 13 -33.08 -2.64 19.81
CA ILE A 13 -33.50 -1.39 20.46
C ILE A 13 -32.45 -1.08 21.55
N LEU A 14 -31.64 -0.04 21.33
CA LEU A 14 -30.75 0.50 22.36
C LEU A 14 -31.58 1.38 23.31
N PHE A 15 -31.81 0.86 24.52
CA PHE A 15 -32.30 1.63 25.66
C PHE A 15 -31.19 2.54 26.17
N PHE A 16 -31.32 3.85 25.99
CA PHE A 16 -30.54 4.84 26.72
C PHE A 16 -31.20 5.06 28.10
N PRO A 17 -30.47 4.85 29.22
CA PRO A 17 -30.99 5.24 30.53
C PRO A 17 -31.06 6.77 30.61
N ALA A 18 -32.24 7.28 30.95
CA ALA A 18 -32.45 8.67 31.29
C ALA A 18 -31.71 8.97 32.61
N CYS A 19 -30.66 9.79 32.55
CA CYS A 19 -30.09 10.41 33.75
C CYS A 19 -31.04 11.52 34.21
N SER A 20 -31.63 11.31 35.38
CA SER A 20 -32.38 12.30 36.15
C SER A 20 -31.47 13.44 36.57
N GLY A 21 -31.97 14.66 36.43
CA GLY A 21 -31.27 15.88 36.82
C GLY A 21 -31.05 16.00 38.31
N GLU A 22 -29.89 16.55 38.66
CA GLU A 22 -29.67 17.31 39.88
C GLU A 22 -29.34 18.74 39.46
N GLU A 23 -30.06 19.69 40.05
CA GLU A 23 -29.95 21.12 39.81
C GLU A 23 -28.62 21.64 40.37
N PRO A 24 -27.80 22.38 39.58
CA PRO A 24 -26.61 23.00 40.11
C PRO A 24 -26.98 24.28 40.88
N GLU A 25 -26.58 24.33 42.14
CA GLU A 25 -26.60 25.53 42.97
C GLU A 25 -25.76 26.64 42.30
N SER A 26 -26.34 27.83 42.22
CA SER A 26 -25.72 29.01 41.64
C SER A 26 -24.59 29.51 42.54
N PHE A 27 -23.35 29.15 42.20
CA PHE A 27 -22.16 29.79 42.73
C PHE A 27 -21.77 30.95 41.80
N THR A 28 -22.14 32.17 42.20
CA THR A 28 -21.62 33.42 41.64
C THR A 28 -20.22 33.65 42.21
N GLU A 29 -19.20 33.12 41.52
CA GLU A 29 -17.80 33.54 41.71
C GLU A 29 -17.34 34.25 40.43
N ASP A 30 -16.69 35.39 40.64
CA ASP A 30 -16.31 36.39 39.63
C ASP A 30 -15.57 35.80 38.40
N PRO A 31 -16.08 35.99 37.17
CA PRO A 31 -15.53 35.35 35.96
C PRO A 31 -14.34 36.09 35.31
N GLU A 32 -13.69 37.06 35.96
CA GLU A 32 -12.81 38.00 35.27
C GLU A 32 -11.30 37.70 35.29
N PHE A 33 -10.84 36.59 35.90
CA PHE A 33 -9.40 36.44 36.18
C PHE A 33 -8.69 35.17 35.67
N LEU A 34 -9.33 34.29 34.88
CA LEU A 34 -8.70 33.01 34.46
C LEU A 34 -8.76 32.69 32.95
N ALA A 35 -9.14 33.64 32.09
CA ALA A 35 -9.23 33.39 30.65
C ALA A 35 -7.92 33.65 29.86
N GLU A 36 -6.93 34.34 30.44
CA GLU A 36 -5.74 34.78 29.68
C GLU A 36 -4.51 33.84 29.79
N GLU A 37 -4.48 32.89 30.73
CA GLU A 37 -3.34 31.94 30.84
C GLU A 37 -3.56 30.61 30.11
N SER A 38 -4.78 30.27 29.67
CA SER A 38 -5.06 28.99 29.00
C SER A 38 -4.76 28.97 27.49
N GLU A 39 -4.65 30.13 26.84
CA GLU A 39 -4.37 30.19 25.39
C GLU A 39 -2.88 29.99 25.07
N SER A 40 -1.96 30.36 25.99
CA SER A 40 -0.51 30.23 25.72
C SER A 40 0.00 28.77 25.78
N LEU A 41 -0.64 27.90 26.57
CA LEU A 41 -0.28 26.48 26.66
C LEU A 41 -0.82 25.66 25.46
N ALA A 42 -1.94 26.06 24.87
CA ALA A 42 -2.48 25.39 23.69
C ALA A 42 -1.62 25.66 22.44
N GLU A 43 -1.03 26.86 22.33
CA GLU A 43 -0.05 27.19 21.28
C GLU A 43 1.26 26.41 21.44
N ASP A 44 1.76 26.20 22.66
CA ASP A 44 3.00 25.46 22.88
C ASP A 44 2.84 23.93 22.64
N VAL A 45 1.68 23.36 22.97
CA VAL A 45 1.40 21.93 22.72
C VAL A 45 1.19 21.64 21.23
N SER A 46 0.77 22.63 20.45
CA SER A 46 0.66 22.53 18.98
C SER A 46 1.95 22.93 18.24
N ALA A 47 2.81 23.76 18.85
CA ALA A 47 4.14 24.11 18.35
C ALA A 47 5.19 23.01 18.58
N ILE A 48 4.95 22.05 19.49
CA ILE A 48 5.60 20.72 19.45
C ILE A 48 4.87 19.85 18.41
N ALA A 49 4.67 20.39 17.20
CA ALA A 49 4.73 19.56 16.01
C ALA A 49 6.08 18.85 16.09
N ARG A 50 6.07 17.59 16.56
CA ARG A 50 7.30 16.86 16.94
C ARG A 50 8.28 16.98 15.80
N ARG A 51 9.35 17.73 16.04
CA ARG A 51 10.47 17.79 15.11
C ARG A 51 11.00 16.37 14.97
N CYS A 52 11.32 16.00 13.76
CA CYS A 52 11.87 14.69 13.44
C CYS A 52 13.10 14.87 12.57
N GLU A 53 14.02 13.92 12.66
CA GLU A 53 15.16 13.81 11.75
C GLU A 53 14.92 12.67 10.76
N VAL A 54 14.25 11.61 11.22
CA VAL A 54 13.94 10.41 10.44
C VAL A 54 12.49 9.95 10.66
N GLY A 55 11.99 9.11 9.76
CA GLY A 55 10.61 8.62 9.83
C GLY A 55 10.27 7.84 11.10
N SER A 56 11.26 7.27 11.80
CA SER A 56 11.05 6.53 13.05
C SER A 56 10.77 7.42 14.27
N ASP A 57 11.01 8.73 14.17
CA ASP A 57 10.73 9.69 15.25
C ASP A 57 9.23 10.00 15.36
N CYS A 58 8.47 9.66 14.31
CA CYS A 58 7.07 9.95 14.18
C CYS A 58 6.17 8.83 14.69
N ALA A 59 4.94 9.20 15.11
CA ALA A 59 3.93 8.22 15.49
C ALA A 59 3.56 7.30 14.31
N ALA A 60 3.06 6.10 14.61
CA ALA A 60 2.70 5.11 13.62
C ALA A 60 1.77 5.70 12.53
N GLY A 61 2.12 5.46 11.26
CA GLY A 61 1.38 5.97 10.11
C GLY A 61 1.82 7.34 9.59
N LEU A 62 2.65 8.09 10.33
CA LEU A 62 3.22 9.37 9.89
C LEU A 62 4.67 9.21 9.41
N GLY A 63 5.10 10.12 8.56
CA GLY A 63 6.48 10.23 8.09
C GLY A 63 7.13 11.53 8.52
N CYS A 64 8.47 11.59 8.43
CA CYS A 64 9.20 12.81 8.68
C CYS A 64 9.29 13.63 7.38
N VAL A 65 8.49 14.69 7.29
CA VAL A 65 8.40 15.54 6.10
C VAL A 65 8.96 16.91 6.47
N GLN A 66 10.11 17.26 5.89
CA GLN A 66 10.76 18.56 6.13
C GLN A 66 10.99 18.85 7.62
N GLY A 67 11.33 17.81 8.40
CA GLY A 67 11.59 17.93 9.83
C GLY A 67 10.35 17.94 10.72
N VAL A 68 9.15 17.68 10.18
CA VAL A 68 7.89 17.61 10.94
C VAL A 68 7.15 16.32 10.66
N CYS A 69 6.62 15.70 11.72
CA CYS A 69 5.77 14.52 11.59
C CYS A 69 4.42 14.85 10.95
N SER A 70 4.20 14.36 9.74
CA SER A 70 2.99 14.60 8.96
C SER A 70 2.71 13.43 8.00
N PRO A 71 1.56 13.39 7.32
CA PRO A 71 1.33 12.39 6.28
C PRO A 71 2.43 12.43 5.22
N CYS A 72 2.96 11.26 4.87
CA CYS A 72 4.02 11.14 3.90
C CYS A 72 3.51 11.47 2.49
N ASN A 73 4.37 12.05 1.66
CA ASN A 73 4.12 12.23 0.23
C ASN A 73 5.23 11.60 -0.64
N ARG A 74 6.19 10.91 0.00
CA ARG A 74 7.28 10.14 -0.58
C ARG A 74 7.56 8.95 0.33
N HIS A 75 7.98 7.83 -0.23
CA HIS A 75 8.36 6.64 0.52
C HIS A 75 9.54 6.93 1.45
N ALA A 76 10.52 7.72 1.02
CA ALA A 76 11.68 8.12 1.83
C ALA A 76 11.35 8.90 3.11
N HIS A 77 10.11 9.39 3.28
CA HIS A 77 9.67 10.03 4.53
C HIS A 77 9.34 9.00 5.63
N CYS A 78 9.15 7.74 5.27
CA CYS A 78 8.74 6.67 6.17
C CYS A 78 9.94 5.84 6.62
N ALA A 79 9.96 5.38 7.87
CA ALA A 79 11.02 4.49 8.37
C ALA A 79 11.13 3.17 7.57
N SER A 80 10.03 2.71 6.96
CA SER A 80 9.95 1.52 6.11
C SER A 80 10.26 1.76 4.64
N ASP A 81 10.54 3.00 4.23
CA ASP A 81 10.55 3.39 2.82
C ASP A 81 9.31 2.94 2.05
N VAL A 82 8.13 3.01 2.69
CA VAL A 82 6.83 2.76 2.06
C VAL A 82 5.79 3.78 2.55
N CYS A 83 5.26 4.52 1.59
CA CYS A 83 4.22 5.54 1.77
C CYS A 83 3.01 5.22 0.88
N ASP A 84 1.84 5.01 1.47
CA ASP A 84 0.59 4.85 0.74
C ASP A 84 -0.06 6.22 0.48
N LEU A 85 0.23 6.79 -0.68
CA LEU A 85 -0.33 8.07 -1.13
C LEU A 85 -1.85 8.02 -1.30
N TYR A 86 -2.42 6.85 -1.56
CA TYR A 86 -3.85 6.67 -1.81
C TYR A 86 -4.66 6.49 -0.53
N GLN A 87 -4.00 6.34 0.62
CA GLN A 87 -4.60 6.38 1.96
C GLN A 87 -4.26 7.68 2.69
N GLY A 88 -4.17 8.79 1.95
CA GLY A 88 -3.91 10.11 2.51
C GLY A 88 -2.47 10.31 3.00
N GLY A 89 -1.50 9.53 2.49
CA GLY A 89 -0.10 9.67 2.88
C GLY A 89 0.25 8.91 4.15
N ARG A 90 -0.10 7.62 4.21
CA ARG A 90 0.17 6.78 5.38
C ARG A 90 1.49 6.02 5.24
N CYS A 91 2.37 6.10 6.23
CA CYS A 91 3.53 5.23 6.32
C CYS A 91 3.14 3.81 6.73
N ILE A 92 3.59 2.82 5.97
CA ILE A 92 3.37 1.39 6.29
C ILE A 92 4.44 0.95 7.28
N PRO A 93 4.12 0.25 8.38
CA PRO A 93 5.15 -0.17 9.33
C PRO A 93 6.05 -1.25 8.73
N GLU A 94 7.34 -1.24 9.07
CA GLU A 94 8.34 -2.12 8.47
C GLU A 94 8.05 -3.62 8.70
N ASN A 95 7.42 -3.97 9.81
CA ASN A 95 6.98 -5.33 10.09
C ASN A 95 5.84 -5.82 9.18
N GLU A 96 5.25 -4.97 8.32
CA GLU A 96 4.27 -5.36 7.30
C GLU A 96 4.87 -5.44 5.87
N VAL A 97 6.13 -5.01 5.70
CA VAL A 97 6.82 -4.89 4.40
C VAL A 97 7.78 -6.05 4.18
N LEU A 98 7.81 -6.58 2.95
CA LEU A 98 8.87 -7.42 2.39
C LEU A 98 9.65 -6.60 1.37
N TYR A 99 10.98 -6.70 1.36
CA TYR A 99 11.84 -5.96 0.45
C TYR A 99 12.34 -6.87 -0.67
N VAL A 100 12.37 -6.34 -1.89
CA VAL A 100 12.83 -7.01 -3.11
C VAL A 100 13.80 -6.08 -3.85
N GLY A 101 14.86 -6.65 -4.42
CA GLY A 101 15.86 -5.93 -5.21
C GLY A 101 17.26 -5.99 -4.62
N ARG A 102 17.69 -7.19 -4.20
CA ARG A 102 19.09 -7.44 -3.80
C ARG A 102 20.01 -7.08 -4.97
N LYS A 103 20.99 -6.19 -4.74
CA LYS A 103 21.97 -5.83 -5.77
C LYS A 103 22.75 -7.08 -6.18
N VAL A 104 22.83 -7.29 -7.50
CA VAL A 104 23.64 -8.28 -8.24
C VAL A 104 24.38 -9.25 -7.33
N VAL A 105 23.75 -10.38 -7.05
CA VAL A 105 24.43 -11.47 -6.39
C VAL A 105 25.24 -12.21 -7.44
N VAL A 106 26.54 -12.35 -7.23
CA VAL A 106 27.41 -13.16 -8.09
C VAL A 106 26.99 -14.64 -8.03
N ASP A 107 26.37 -15.03 -6.91
CA ASP A 107 25.89 -16.37 -6.63
C ASP A 107 24.36 -16.39 -6.45
N TYR A 108 23.67 -17.16 -7.29
CA TYR A 108 22.21 -17.29 -7.20
C TYR A 108 21.76 -17.95 -5.89
N GLU A 109 22.63 -18.71 -5.21
CA GLU A 109 22.30 -19.39 -3.96
C GLU A 109 21.95 -18.42 -2.81
N GLU A 110 22.47 -17.18 -2.81
CA GLU A 110 22.08 -16.20 -1.78
C GLU A 110 20.67 -15.62 -2.02
N CYS A 111 20.14 -15.74 -3.23
CA CYS A 111 18.76 -15.33 -3.52
C CYS A 111 17.75 -16.32 -2.93
N GLU A 112 18.05 -17.62 -2.97
CA GLU A 112 17.15 -18.67 -2.47
C GLU A 112 16.97 -18.63 -0.95
N ARG A 113 17.97 -18.11 -0.23
CA ARG A 113 17.97 -18.02 1.24
C ARG A 113 17.57 -16.64 1.78
N ALA A 114 17.20 -15.71 0.91
CA ALA A 114 16.77 -14.39 1.32
C ALA A 114 15.49 -14.44 2.16
N THR A 115 15.41 -13.60 3.18
CA THR A 115 14.29 -13.54 4.13
C THR A 115 13.29 -12.42 3.83
N GLY A 116 13.65 -11.49 2.95
CA GLY A 116 12.80 -10.36 2.56
C GLY A 116 12.77 -9.22 3.58
N VAL A 117 13.65 -9.22 4.58
CA VAL A 117 13.85 -8.05 5.45
C VAL A 117 14.75 -7.03 4.76
N ARG A 118 14.77 -5.78 5.24
CA ARG A 118 15.50 -4.66 4.61
C ARG A 118 16.98 -4.98 4.31
N ASN A 119 17.66 -5.62 5.25
CA ASN A 119 19.08 -5.96 5.13
C ASN A 119 19.34 -7.29 4.41
N ASP A 120 18.30 -8.03 4.05
CA ASP A 120 18.36 -9.32 3.35
C ASP A 120 17.15 -9.45 2.40
N PRO A 121 17.03 -8.57 1.40
CA PRO A 121 15.87 -8.51 0.51
C PRO A 121 15.85 -9.70 -0.45
N PHE A 122 14.67 -10.08 -0.92
CA PHE A 122 14.52 -11.05 -2.00
C PHE A 122 15.11 -10.52 -3.31
N CYS A 123 15.51 -11.42 -4.19
CA CYS A 123 15.98 -11.04 -5.53
C CYS A 123 14.82 -10.82 -6.50
N GLN A 124 13.78 -11.65 -6.45
CA GLN A 124 12.62 -11.56 -7.34
C GLN A 124 11.32 -11.34 -6.57
N ILE A 125 10.36 -10.66 -7.21
CA ILE A 125 9.03 -10.42 -6.62
C ILE A 125 8.31 -11.75 -6.38
N ARG A 126 8.45 -12.71 -7.30
CA ARG A 126 7.81 -14.02 -7.21
C ARG A 126 8.22 -14.82 -5.97
N ASP A 127 9.44 -14.61 -5.46
CA ASP A 127 9.97 -15.31 -4.30
C ASP A 127 9.40 -14.74 -2.98
N ALA A 128 8.96 -13.48 -3.01
CA ALA A 128 8.33 -12.83 -1.86
C ALA A 128 6.87 -13.26 -1.65
N ILE A 129 6.16 -13.64 -2.73
CA ILE A 129 4.72 -13.93 -2.70
C ILE A 129 4.37 -15.09 -1.73
N PRO A 130 5.05 -16.25 -1.74
CA PRO A 130 4.76 -17.33 -0.81
C PRO A 130 4.94 -16.96 0.68
N THR A 131 5.68 -15.89 0.96
CA THR A 131 5.94 -15.40 2.32
C THR A 131 4.84 -14.44 2.81
N LEU A 132 3.91 -14.04 1.92
CA LEU A 132 2.74 -13.25 2.27
C LEU A 132 1.74 -14.13 3.05
N GLY A 133 1.82 -14.11 4.39
CA GLY A 133 0.93 -14.96 5.20
C GLY A 133 0.99 -14.75 6.72
N SER A 134 1.66 -13.69 7.20
CA SER A 134 1.99 -13.51 8.63
C SER A 134 1.69 -12.10 9.13
N GLY A 135 0.72 -11.42 8.51
CA GLY A 135 0.49 -9.98 8.69
C GLY A 135 1.27 -9.11 7.70
N LYS A 136 2.23 -9.69 6.97
CA LYS A 136 2.86 -9.10 5.79
C LYS A 136 1.87 -9.00 4.64
N LYS A 137 1.73 -7.82 4.04
CA LYS A 137 0.82 -7.57 2.90
C LYS A 137 1.44 -6.72 1.80
N VAL A 138 2.63 -6.20 2.04
CA VAL A 138 3.24 -5.18 1.20
C VAL A 138 4.62 -5.63 0.74
N ILE A 139 4.92 -5.45 -0.54
CA ILE A 139 6.22 -5.68 -1.14
C ILE A 139 6.79 -4.34 -1.59
N ARG A 140 7.97 -3.95 -1.11
CA ARG A 140 8.75 -2.80 -1.60
C ARG A 140 9.82 -3.28 -2.56
N VAL A 141 9.82 -2.73 -3.77
CA VAL A 141 10.68 -3.18 -4.88
C VAL A 141 11.68 -2.10 -5.24
N ALA A 142 12.98 -2.36 -5.08
CA ALA A 142 14.04 -1.45 -5.49
C ALA A 142 14.13 -1.33 -7.03
N PRO A 143 14.82 -0.32 -7.58
CA PRO A 143 15.10 -0.27 -9.01
C PRO A 143 15.87 -1.51 -9.49
N GLY A 144 15.48 -2.06 -10.65
CA GLY A 144 16.07 -3.28 -11.19
C GLY A 144 15.19 -3.98 -12.22
N PHE A 145 15.66 -5.15 -12.66
CA PHE A 145 14.94 -6.05 -13.56
C PHE A 145 14.40 -7.24 -12.79
N TYR A 146 13.13 -7.56 -13.04
CA TYR A 146 12.40 -8.61 -12.34
C TYR A 146 11.72 -9.52 -13.34
N LEU A 147 11.76 -10.81 -13.03
CA LEU A 147 11.04 -11.82 -13.79
C LEU A 147 9.53 -11.66 -13.57
N PRO A 148 8.73 -12.05 -14.57
CA PRO A 148 7.31 -12.25 -14.43
C PRO A 148 6.88 -13.04 -13.20
N PHE A 149 5.72 -12.66 -12.69
CA PHE A 149 5.11 -13.34 -11.56
C PHE A 149 3.61 -13.51 -11.73
N HIS A 150 3.06 -14.39 -10.91
CA HIS A 150 1.65 -14.78 -10.95
C HIS A 150 1.06 -14.66 -9.55
N VAL A 151 -0.11 -14.04 -9.43
CA VAL A 151 -0.85 -13.95 -8.18
C VAL A 151 -2.19 -14.67 -8.36
N SER A 152 -2.55 -15.54 -7.41
CA SER A 152 -3.77 -16.33 -7.52
C SER A 152 -4.40 -16.66 -6.16
N ALA A 153 -5.47 -17.47 -6.15
CA ALA A 153 -6.05 -18.07 -4.95
C ALA A 153 -6.59 -17.10 -3.89
N GLY A 154 -7.11 -15.94 -4.29
CA GLY A 154 -7.70 -14.97 -3.35
C GLY A 154 -6.68 -14.17 -2.52
N GLU A 155 -5.39 -14.27 -2.85
CA GLU A 155 -4.33 -13.51 -2.19
C GLU A 155 -4.57 -12.00 -2.32
N ALA A 156 -4.29 -11.26 -1.24
CA ALA A 156 -4.34 -9.81 -1.23
C ALA A 156 -2.94 -9.24 -0.96
N LEU A 157 -2.41 -8.46 -1.90
CA LEU A 157 -1.08 -7.87 -1.77
C LEU A 157 -0.96 -6.51 -2.47
N THR A 158 -0.05 -5.69 -1.98
CA THR A 158 0.33 -4.42 -2.62
C THR A 158 1.83 -4.43 -2.93
N VAL A 159 2.20 -4.04 -4.15
CA VAL A 159 3.59 -3.89 -4.60
C VAL A 159 3.89 -2.41 -4.84
N TYR A 160 4.88 -1.86 -4.13
CA TYR A 160 5.39 -0.50 -4.33
C TYR A 160 6.77 -0.53 -5.00
N GLY A 161 6.82 -0.13 -6.26
CA GLY A 161 8.05 0.15 -6.99
C GLY A 161 8.60 1.56 -6.75
N PRO A 162 9.70 1.93 -7.43
CA PRO A 162 10.44 3.16 -7.18
C PRO A 162 9.90 4.39 -7.94
N ALA A 163 8.80 4.28 -8.69
CA ALA A 163 8.35 5.40 -9.52
C ALA A 163 8.09 6.67 -8.70
N GLY A 164 8.64 7.79 -9.19
CA GLY A 164 8.62 9.09 -8.49
C GLY A 164 9.76 9.30 -7.50
N GLU A 165 10.64 8.30 -7.29
CA GLU A 165 11.76 8.36 -6.34
C GLU A 165 13.13 8.13 -6.96
N GLY A 166 13.18 7.98 -8.28
CA GLY A 166 14.39 7.68 -9.04
C GLY A 166 14.55 6.18 -9.30
N GLY A 167 14.89 5.86 -10.54
CA GLY A 167 15.02 4.48 -11.01
C GLY A 167 13.69 3.87 -11.49
N ILE A 168 13.79 2.65 -12.01
CA ILE A 168 12.70 1.88 -12.62
C ILE A 168 12.78 0.46 -12.09
N ALA A 169 11.65 -0.12 -11.69
CA ALA A 169 11.51 -1.55 -11.45
C ALA A 169 10.75 -2.16 -12.63
N GLN A 170 11.50 -2.84 -13.50
CA GLN A 170 10.96 -3.39 -14.74
C GLN A 170 10.62 -4.87 -14.55
N VAL A 171 9.36 -5.21 -14.78
CA VAL A 171 8.85 -6.60 -14.78
C VAL A 171 8.67 -7.02 -16.23
N THR A 172 9.63 -7.81 -16.73
CA THR A 172 9.67 -8.22 -18.13
C THR A 172 10.49 -9.51 -18.29
N GLU A 173 10.16 -10.28 -19.32
CA GLU A 173 10.96 -11.40 -19.79
C GLU A 173 10.71 -11.57 -21.29
N GLU A 174 11.70 -12.12 -22.01
CA GLU A 174 11.59 -12.30 -23.47
C GLU A 174 10.46 -13.28 -23.83
N ASP A 175 10.29 -14.37 -23.07
CA ASP A 175 9.42 -15.49 -23.45
C ASP A 175 8.18 -15.72 -22.57
N VAL A 176 8.17 -15.20 -21.35
CA VAL A 176 7.06 -15.37 -20.39
C VAL A 176 6.28 -14.04 -20.29
N GLY A 177 4.94 -14.08 -20.22
CA GLY A 177 4.13 -12.83 -20.19
C GLY A 177 4.52 -11.98 -18.98
N GLY A 178 4.26 -10.67 -18.94
CA GLY A 178 4.79 -9.82 -17.86
C GLY A 178 4.21 -10.15 -16.47
N LEU A 179 2.90 -9.99 -16.29
CA LEU A 179 2.21 -10.24 -15.01
C LEU A 179 0.88 -10.96 -15.26
N SER A 180 0.52 -11.92 -14.42
CA SER A 180 -0.84 -12.47 -14.40
C SER A 180 -1.47 -12.46 -13.00
N VAL A 181 -2.67 -11.89 -12.90
CA VAL A 181 -3.50 -11.89 -11.69
C VAL A 181 -4.80 -12.62 -11.97
N ARG A 182 -5.13 -13.63 -11.17
CA ARG A 182 -6.31 -14.49 -11.41
C ARG A 182 -6.92 -15.06 -10.14
N GLY A 183 -8.03 -15.77 -10.28
CA GLY A 183 -8.58 -16.64 -9.24
C GLY A 183 -8.98 -15.91 -7.95
N GLY A 184 -9.62 -14.74 -8.07
CA GLY A 184 -10.14 -13.98 -6.93
C GLY A 184 -9.12 -13.12 -6.20
N ALA A 185 -7.88 -13.03 -6.69
CA ALA A 185 -6.83 -12.22 -6.05
C ALA A 185 -7.17 -10.72 -6.03
N ASN A 186 -6.69 -9.99 -5.03
CA ASN A 186 -6.84 -8.55 -4.88
C ASN A 186 -5.46 -7.88 -4.82
N VAL A 187 -5.03 -7.33 -5.95
CA VAL A 187 -3.66 -6.85 -6.14
C VAL A 187 -3.65 -5.35 -6.40
N VAL A 188 -2.74 -4.65 -5.73
CA VAL A 188 -2.40 -3.26 -6.05
C VAL A 188 -0.95 -3.21 -6.50
N LEU A 189 -0.69 -2.61 -7.65
CA LEU A 189 0.65 -2.33 -8.16
C LEU A 189 0.81 -0.83 -8.22
N ASP A 190 1.91 -0.31 -7.67
CA ASP A 190 2.19 1.11 -7.65
C ASP A 190 3.64 1.36 -8.03
N GLY A 191 3.88 2.05 -9.15
CA GLY A 191 5.22 2.46 -9.55
C GLY A 191 6.11 1.39 -10.22
N LEU A 192 5.53 0.53 -11.05
CA LEU A 192 6.26 -0.49 -11.83
C LEU A 192 6.25 -0.18 -13.33
N GLU A 193 7.26 -0.64 -14.05
CA GLU A 193 7.21 -0.74 -15.52
C GLU A 193 6.96 -2.21 -15.88
N ILE A 194 5.81 -2.51 -16.46
CA ILE A 194 5.36 -3.87 -16.73
C ILE A 194 5.26 -4.03 -18.24
N GLY A 195 5.96 -4.98 -18.81
CA GLY A 195 5.84 -5.18 -20.23
C GLY A 195 6.51 -6.42 -20.73
N ARG A 196 6.58 -6.50 -22.04
CA ARG A 196 7.17 -7.65 -22.73
C ARG A 196 7.70 -7.20 -24.09
N TYR A 197 8.80 -7.82 -24.49
CA TYR A 197 9.44 -7.65 -25.80
C TYR A 197 8.96 -8.67 -26.87
N SER A 198 7.88 -9.45 -26.63
CA SER A 198 7.43 -10.46 -27.61
C SER A 198 5.92 -10.81 -27.51
N TYR A 199 5.48 -11.91 -28.14
CA TYR A 199 4.11 -12.22 -28.59
C TYR A 199 3.02 -12.45 -27.52
N ARG A 200 3.30 -12.32 -26.22
CA ARG A 200 2.25 -12.43 -25.18
C ARG A 200 1.91 -11.08 -24.57
N THR A 201 0.79 -11.02 -23.87
CA THR A 201 0.34 -9.82 -23.15
C THR A 201 1.30 -9.44 -22.02
N GLY A 202 1.54 -8.14 -21.84
CA GLY A 202 2.32 -7.60 -20.73
C GLY A 202 1.61 -7.82 -19.39
N LEU A 203 0.35 -7.39 -19.27
CA LEU A 203 -0.45 -7.55 -18.06
C LEU A 203 -1.74 -8.32 -18.32
N ARG A 204 -1.97 -9.39 -17.55
CA ARG A 204 -3.14 -10.27 -17.67
C ARG A 204 -3.95 -10.30 -16.38
N CYS A 205 -5.24 -10.01 -16.46
CA CYS A 205 -6.16 -9.99 -15.32
C CYS A 205 -7.40 -10.82 -15.65
N GLU A 206 -7.64 -11.90 -14.89
CA GLU A 206 -8.64 -12.90 -15.29
C GLU A 206 -9.47 -13.46 -14.12
N GLY A 207 -10.73 -13.77 -14.41
CA GLY A 207 -11.61 -14.54 -13.55
C GLY A 207 -12.44 -13.71 -12.56
N PRO A 208 -13.64 -14.19 -12.20
CA PRO A 208 -14.57 -13.47 -11.34
C PRO A 208 -13.99 -13.25 -9.94
N GLY A 209 -14.30 -12.09 -9.36
CA GLY A 209 -13.81 -11.70 -8.03
C GLY A 209 -12.35 -11.26 -8.00
N THR A 210 -11.61 -11.40 -9.09
CA THR A 210 -10.25 -10.87 -9.21
C THR A 210 -10.30 -9.35 -9.33
N ARG A 211 -9.50 -8.64 -8.54
CA ARG A 211 -9.32 -7.19 -8.58
C ARG A 211 -7.86 -6.84 -8.77
N LEU A 212 -7.59 -5.93 -9.70
CA LEU A 212 -6.25 -5.40 -9.97
C LEU A 212 -6.32 -3.89 -10.10
N VAL A 213 -5.58 -3.18 -9.25
CA VAL A 213 -5.40 -1.73 -9.34
C VAL A 213 -3.96 -1.45 -9.72
N VAL A 214 -3.74 -0.72 -10.81
CA VAL A 214 -2.41 -0.31 -11.27
C VAL A 214 -2.28 1.20 -11.14
N ARG A 215 -1.21 1.65 -10.49
CA ARG A 215 -0.96 3.04 -10.08
C ARG A 215 0.41 3.50 -10.52
N ARG A 216 0.54 4.74 -11.00
CA ARG A 216 1.85 5.39 -11.30
C ARG A 216 2.82 4.49 -12.10
N SER A 217 2.27 3.65 -12.95
CA SER A 217 3.01 2.57 -13.63
C SER A 217 3.00 2.80 -15.12
N GLN A 218 3.88 2.09 -15.82
CA GLN A 218 3.91 2.04 -17.27
C GLN A 218 3.64 0.60 -17.71
N ILE A 219 2.77 0.43 -18.69
CA ILE A 219 2.46 -0.88 -19.27
C ILE A 219 2.78 -0.85 -20.76
N PHE A 220 3.71 -1.69 -21.21
CA PHE A 220 4.16 -1.69 -22.60
C PHE A 220 4.18 -3.07 -23.26
N ASN A 221 4.15 -3.10 -24.59
CA ASN A 221 4.34 -4.30 -25.40
C ASN A 221 4.82 -3.92 -26.80
N ASP A 222 5.63 -4.78 -27.42
CA ASP A 222 6.20 -4.50 -28.75
C ASP A 222 5.37 -5.07 -29.91
N THR A 223 4.48 -6.05 -29.67
CA THR A 223 3.87 -6.82 -30.77
C THR A 223 2.35 -7.01 -30.67
N ARG A 224 1.77 -6.81 -29.48
CA ARG A 224 0.34 -7.06 -29.22
C ARG A 224 -0.24 -6.07 -28.22
N ALA A 225 -1.54 -6.24 -27.94
CA ALA A 225 -2.21 -5.54 -26.85
C ALA A 225 -1.42 -5.69 -25.54
N PRO A 226 -0.99 -4.58 -24.91
CA PRO A 226 -0.16 -4.61 -23.70
C PRO A 226 -0.91 -5.16 -22.49
N MET A 227 -2.23 -5.22 -22.56
CA MET A 227 -3.09 -5.73 -21.48
C MET A 227 -4.18 -6.67 -22.00
N HIS A 228 -4.59 -7.60 -21.14
CA HIS A 228 -5.72 -8.51 -21.34
C HIS A 228 -6.52 -8.58 -20.04
N SER A 229 -7.81 -8.27 -20.12
CA SER A 229 -8.75 -8.35 -19.00
C SER A 229 -9.95 -9.21 -19.38
N ASN A 230 -10.28 -10.21 -18.58
CA ASN A 230 -11.45 -11.05 -18.78
C ASN A 230 -12.10 -11.44 -17.45
N GLY A 231 -13.26 -10.84 -17.15
CA GLY A 231 -14.03 -11.14 -15.95
C GLY A 231 -13.41 -10.64 -14.64
N CYS A 232 -12.42 -9.73 -14.69
CA CYS A 232 -11.80 -9.12 -13.52
C CYS A 232 -12.12 -7.62 -13.39
N ASP A 233 -11.99 -7.07 -12.19
CA ASP A 233 -12.09 -5.63 -11.90
C ASP A 233 -10.69 -4.99 -12.05
N LEU A 234 -10.39 -4.47 -13.23
CA LEU A 234 -9.14 -3.77 -13.54
C LEU A 234 -9.33 -2.26 -13.47
N LYS A 235 -8.57 -1.59 -12.59
CA LYS A 235 -8.53 -0.13 -12.47
C LYS A 235 -7.12 0.40 -12.76
N LEU A 236 -7.03 1.42 -13.61
CA LEU A 236 -5.79 2.13 -13.92
C LEU A 236 -5.87 3.54 -13.35
N GLU A 237 -4.86 3.96 -12.59
CA GLU A 237 -4.78 5.27 -11.94
C GLU A 237 -3.40 5.87 -12.24
N HIS A 238 -3.32 7.00 -12.93
CA HIS A 238 -2.04 7.60 -13.33
C HIS A 238 -1.08 6.58 -14.01
N THR A 239 -1.63 5.70 -14.85
CA THR A 239 -0.90 4.63 -15.51
C THR A 239 -0.86 4.89 -17.01
N GLU A 240 0.33 4.79 -17.59
CA GLU A 240 0.54 4.92 -19.03
C GLU A 240 0.50 3.55 -19.69
N VAL A 241 -0.17 3.45 -20.84
CA VAL A 241 -0.27 2.20 -21.60
C VAL A 241 0.09 2.50 -23.05
N PHE A 242 1.11 1.83 -23.58
CA PHE A 242 1.59 2.09 -24.94
C PHE A 242 2.12 0.83 -25.62
N THR A 243 2.17 0.88 -26.95
CA THR A 243 2.86 -0.10 -27.77
C THR A 243 4.18 0.53 -28.22
N ARG A 244 5.30 -0.19 -28.14
CA ARG A 244 6.58 0.27 -28.71
C ARG A 244 6.62 -0.17 -30.18
N ASP A 245 6.87 0.78 -31.07
CA ASP A 245 7.09 0.54 -32.51
C ASP A 245 8.54 0.10 -32.78
#